data_AF-A0A7C1ITN9-F1
#
_entry.id   AF-A0A7C1ITN9-F1
#
_cell.length_a   1.000
_cell.length_b   1.000
_cell.length_c   1.000
_cell.angle_alpha   90.00
_cell.angle_beta   90.00
_cell.angle_gamma   90.00
#
_symmetry.space_group_name_H-M   'P 1'
#
loop_
_entity.id
_entity.type
_entity.pdbx_description
1 polymer ?
#
loop_
_entity_poly.entity_id
_entity_poly.type
_entity_poly.pdbx_seq_one_letter_code
_entity_poly.pdbx_strand_id
1 'polypeptide(L)' 'ARYELAESSKGHHHHLVCTDCNRIIDYDDFIDDEVKLLEQTQKKLSKKYDFNIESHLIQFYGKCAECR' A
#
# COMPACT_ATOMS: atom_id res chain seq x y z
N ALA A 1 -16.38 -10.39 7.34
CA ALA A 1 -14.93 -10.35 7.15
C ALA A 1 -14.65 -10.28 5.65
N ARG A 2 -13.93 -9.25 5.17
CA ARG A 2 -13.41 -9.22 3.80
C ARG A 2 -12.01 -9.83 3.83
N TYR A 3 -11.77 -10.80 2.95
CA TYR A 3 -10.47 -11.45 2.81
C TYR A 3 -9.93 -11.06 1.45
N GLU A 4 -8.75 -10.44 1.42
CA GLU A 4 -7.98 -10.20 0.21
C GLU A 4 -6.83 -11.20 0.21
N LEU A 5 -6.68 -11.94 -0.89
CA LEU A 5 -5.55 -12.83 -1.11
C LEU A 5 -4.30 -11.96 -1.21
N ALA A 6 -3.44 -12.04 -0.20
CA ALA A 6 -2.10 -11.49 -0.30
C ALA A 6 -1.31 -12.36 -1.29
N GLU A 7 -1.40 -12.06 -2.58
CA GLU A 7 -0.44 -12.57 -3.57
C GLU A 7 0.92 -11.93 -3.29
N SER A 8 1.62 -12.51 -2.31
CA SER A 8 2.98 -12.21 -1.91
C SER A 8 3.98 -12.73 -2.94
N SER A 9 3.86 -12.31 -4.21
CA SER A 9 4.82 -12.75 -5.23
C SER A 9 5.20 -11.78 -6.34
N LYS A 10 4.46 -10.71 -6.68
CA LYS A 10 4.89 -9.84 -7.81
C LYS A 10 4.37 -8.41 -7.68
N GLY A 11 5.19 -7.48 -7.22
CA GLY A 11 4.94 -6.04 -7.31
C GLY A 11 4.20 -5.45 -6.10
N HIS A 12 4.63 -4.28 -5.64
CA HIS A 12 3.94 -3.54 -4.59
C HIS A 12 2.67 -2.94 -5.19
N HIS A 13 1.54 -3.66 -5.09
CA HIS A 13 0.23 -3.15 -5.52
C HIS A 13 -0.42 -2.43 -4.35
N HIS A 14 -0.68 -1.14 -4.51
CA HIS A 14 -1.40 -0.36 -3.51
C HIS A 14 -2.84 -0.13 -3.92
N HIS A 15 -3.73 -0.22 -2.93
CA HIS A 15 -5.16 -0.13 -3.14
C HIS A 15 -5.67 1.25 -2.70
N LEU A 16 -6.39 1.92 -3.59
CA LEU A 16 -7.22 3.08 -3.27
C LEU A 16 -8.64 2.60 -2.96
N VAL A 17 -9.05 2.74 -1.70
CA VAL A 17 -10.36 2.30 -1.21
C VAL A 17 -11.27 3.51 -1.05
N CYS A 18 -12.39 3.50 -1.78
CA CYS A 18 -13.46 4.46 -1.58
C CYS A 18 -14.22 4.16 -0.29
N THR A 19 -14.28 5.11 0.64
CA THR A 19 -14.98 4.94 1.92
C THR A 19 -16.52 5.02 1.79
N ASP A 20 -17.01 5.50 0.65
CA ASP A 20 -18.43 5.75 0.40
C ASP A 20 -19.10 4.57 -0.32
N CYS A 21 -18.47 4.07 -1.41
CA CYS A 21 -18.99 2.95 -2.20
C CYS A 21 -18.17 1.65 -2.10
N ASN A 22 -17.14 1.62 -1.26
CA ASN A 22 -16.23 0.47 -1.09
C ASN A 22 -15.56 -0.01 -2.38
N ARG A 23 -15.47 0.86 -3.40
CA ARG A 23 -14.71 0.56 -4.61
C ARG A 23 -13.22 0.54 -4.32
N ILE A 24 -12.54 -0.47 -4.82
CA ILE A 24 -11.08 -0.60 -4.78
C ILE A 24 -10.57 -0.25 -6.18
N ILE A 25 -9.54 0.60 -6.24
CA ILE A 25 -8.88 1.02 -7.47
C ILE A 25 -7.38 0.71 -7.32
N ASP A 26 -6.87 -0.12 -8.21
CA ASP A 26 -5.44 -0.43 -8.36
C ASP A 26 -4.77 0.64 -9.23
N TYR A 27 -3.54 1.05 -8.87
CA TYR A 27 -2.72 1.93 -9.71
C TYR A 27 -1.33 1.35 -9.91
N ASP A 28 -0.83 1.42 -11.15
CA ASP A 28 0.50 0.92 -11.55
C ASP A 28 1.49 2.06 -11.86
N ASP A 29 0.98 3.26 -12.17
CA ASP A 29 1.74 4.40 -12.74
C ASP A 29 2.82 4.98 -11.81
N PHE A 30 2.81 4.65 -10.51
CA PHE A 30 3.71 5.22 -9.49
C PHE A 30 4.46 4.18 -8.64
N ILE A 31 4.41 2.90 -9.01
CA ILE A 31 4.94 1.83 -8.17
C ILE A 31 6.45 1.97 -7.93
N ASP A 32 7.26 2.29 -8.95
CA ASP A 32 8.74 2.32 -8.80
C ASP A 32 9.23 3.39 -7.80
N ASP A 33 8.69 4.60 -7.87
CA ASP A 33 9.08 5.71 -6.99
C ASP A 33 8.61 5.45 -5.55
N GLU A 34 7.41 4.90 -5.41
CA GLU A 34 6.83 4.54 -4.12
C GLU A 34 7.59 3.40 -3.45
N VAL A 35 7.96 2.35 -4.19
CA VAL A 35 8.79 1.25 -3.69
C VAL A 35 10.10 1.78 -3.12
N LYS A 36 10.80 2.64 -3.86
CA LYS A 36 12.06 3.26 -3.39
C LYS A 36 11.86 4.05 -2.11
N LEU A 37 10.78 4.84 -2.00
CA LEU A 37 10.49 5.63 -0.80
C LEU A 37 10.20 4.72 0.41
N LEU A 38 9.47 3.62 0.19
CA LEU A 38 9.12 2.66 1.23
C LEU A 38 10.32 1.87 1.71
N GLU A 39 11.17 1.38 0.81
CA GLU A 39 12.42 0.69 1.16
C GLU A 39 13.33 1.59 2.01
N GLN A 40 13.48 2.86 1.62
CA GLN A 40 14.24 3.83 2.41
C GLN A 40 13.66 4.05 3.80
N THR A 41 12.33 4.09 3.90
CA THR A 41 11.62 4.27 5.16
C THR A 41 11.77 3.05 6.06
N GLN A 42 11.58 1.84 5.52
CA GLN A 42 11.80 0.59 6.23
C GLN A 42 13.23 0.52 6.78
N LYS A 43 14.24 0.79 5.95
CA LYS A 43 15.65 0.78 6.37
C LYS A 43 15.93 1.77 7.51
N LYS A 44 15.35 2.98 7.44
CA LYS A 44 15.50 3.99 8.50
C LYS A 44 14.83 3.54 9.80
N LEU A 45 13.62 2.98 9.72
CA LEU A 45 12.88 2.48 10.88
C LEU A 45 13.59 1.29 11.53
N SER A 46 14.00 0.30 10.74
CA SER A 46 14.73 -0.86 11.21
C SER A 46 16.01 -0.47 11.96
N LYS A 47 16.79 0.46 11.39
CA LYS A 47 18.02 0.91 12.05
C LYS A 47 17.77 1.75 13.30
N LYS A 48 16.73 2.58 13.30
CA LYS A 48 16.43 3.49 14.42
C LYS A 48 15.88 2.76 15.63
N TYR A 49 15.09 1.72 15.41
CA TYR A 49 14.38 1.00 16.47
C TYR A 49 14.89 -0.43 16.68
N ASP A 50 16.00 -0.81 16.02
CA ASP A 50 16.54 -2.18 16.02
C ASP A 50 15.45 -3.23 15.71
N PHE A 51 14.68 -2.95 14.67
CA PHE A 51 13.44 -3.68 14.36
C PHE A 51 13.53 -4.40 13.00
N ASN A 52 13.18 -5.68 12.96
CA ASN A 52 13.16 -6.46 11.73
C ASN A 52 11.79 -6.33 11.03
N ILE A 53 11.73 -5.63 9.90
CA ILE A 53 10.47 -5.41 9.16
C ILE A 53 10.33 -6.49 8.09
N GLU A 54 9.38 -7.41 8.25
CA GLU A 54 9.13 -8.51 7.31
C GLU A 54 8.11 -8.17 6.22
N SER A 55 7.18 -7.26 6.50
CA SER A 55 6.19 -6.79 5.54
C SER A 55 5.68 -5.39 5.90
N HIS A 56 5.06 -4.73 4.93
CA HIS A 56 4.27 -3.51 5.14
C HIS A 56 2.97 -3.63 4.36
N LEU A 57 1.92 -2.98 4.87
CA LEU A 57 0.62 -2.88 4.21
C LEU A 57 0.27 -1.40 4.09
N ILE A 58 -0.01 -0.95 2.87
CA ILE A 58 -0.38 0.44 2.58
C ILE A 58 -1.70 0.43 1.83
N GLN A 59 -2.66 1.17 2.37
CA GLN A 59 -3.99 1.36 1.78
C GLN A 59 -4.35 2.84 1.90
N PHE A 60 -4.81 3.40 0.80
CA PHE A 60 -5.26 4.78 0.74
C PHE A 60 -6.77 4.80 0.81
N TYR A 61 -7.32 5.56 1.76
CA TYR A 61 -8.76 5.70 1.94
C TYR A 61 -9.20 7.09 1.48
N GLY A 62 -10.21 7.14 0.61
CA GLY A 62 -10.69 8.40 0.04
C GLY A 62 -12.09 8.29 -0.56
N LYS A 63 -12.45 9.26 -1.41
CA LYS A 63 -13.67 9.24 -2.21
C LYS A 63 -13.31 9.10 -3.68
N CYS A 64 -13.88 8.12 -4.37
CA CYS A 64 -13.71 7.98 -5.82
C CYS A 64 -14.41 9.12 -6.56
N ALA A 65 -14.09 9.29 -7.85
CA ALA A 65 -14.68 10.35 -8.67
C ALA A 65 -16.22 10.33 -8.72
N GLU A 66 -16.84 9.16 -8.57
CA GLU A 66 -18.31 9.02 -8.56
C GLU A 66 -18.96 9.37 -7.22
N CYS A 67 -18.19 9.37 -6.13
CA CYS A 67 -18.68 9.70 -4.77
C CYS A 67 -18.24 11.09 -4.28
N ARG A 68 -17.56 11.84 -5.15
CA ARG A 68 -17.17 13.24 -4.89
C ARG A 68 -18.32 14.18 -5.22
#